data_AF-A0A1H8SG44-F1
#
_entry.id   AF-A0A1H8SG44-F1
#
_cell.length_a   1.000
_cell.length_b   1.000
_cell.length_c   1.000
_cell.angle_alpha   90.00
_cell.angle_beta   90.00
_cell.angle_gamma   90.00
#
_symmetry.space_group_name_H-M   'P 1'
#
loop_
_entity.id
_entity.type
_entity.pdbx_description
1 polymer ?
#
loop_
_entity_poly.entity_id
_entity_poly.type
_entity_poly.pdbx_seq_one_letter_code
_entity_poly.pdbx_strand_id
1 'polypeptide(L)'
;MPYWLAAPARAALAAAVRVGLAADEVHPVAAIHLADVLTELHVAMARDAVWPDPAARVRRVAGWDDDVLPVRLSAIELDSVLALPELPEALRSVLAGVPR
;
A
#
# COMPACT_ATOMS: atom_id res chain seq x y z
N MET A 1 -5.95 0.90 11.12
CA MET A 1 -6.95 0.51 10.09
C MET A 1 -6.21 0.32 8.77
N PRO A 2 -6.63 -0.60 7.88
CA PRO A 2 -5.99 -0.75 6.58
C PRO A 2 -6.37 0.41 5.65
N TYR A 3 -5.53 0.64 4.64
CA TYR A 3 -5.87 1.42 3.44
C TYR A 3 -6.50 0.46 2.42
N TRP A 4 -7.73 0.74 1.97
CA TRP A 4 -8.36 -0.06 0.92
C TRP A 4 -7.96 0.50 -0.44
N LEU A 5 -6.99 -0.15 -1.07
CA LEU A 5 -6.40 0.31 -2.33
C LEU A 5 -6.90 -0.55 -3.48
N ALA A 6 -7.28 0.06 -4.60
CA ALA A 6 -7.52 -0.63 -5.87
C ALA A 6 -6.20 -1.09 -6.51
N ALA A 7 -6.24 -1.99 -7.50
CA ALA A 7 -5.05 -2.52 -8.15
C ALA A 7 -4.13 -1.43 -8.74
N PRO A 8 -4.64 -0.39 -9.42
CA PRO A 8 -3.78 0.69 -9.93
C PRO A 8 -3.03 1.42 -8.83
N ALA A 9 -3.68 1.68 -7.69
CA ALA A 9 -3.05 2.33 -6.54
C ALA A 9 -1.97 1.45 -5.89
N ARG A 10 -2.22 0.13 -5.77
CA ARG A 10 -1.21 -0.82 -5.27
C ARG A 10 -0.01 -0.94 -6.21
N ALA A 11 -0.25 -0.97 -7.52
CA ALA A 11 0.81 -1.03 -8.52
C ALA A 11 1.66 0.25 -8.51
N ALA A 12 1.02 1.41 -8.41
CA ALA A 12 1.70 2.70 -8.28
C ALA A 12 2.53 2.77 -6.99
N LEU A 13 1.99 2.31 -5.86
CA LEU A 13 2.72 2.22 -4.60
C LEU A 13 3.96 1.33 -4.73
N ALA A 14 3.79 0.12 -5.28
CA ALA A 14 4.91 -0.80 -5.50
C ALA A 14 5.98 -0.21 -6.42
N ALA A 15 5.59 0.52 -7.46
CA ALA A 15 6.51 1.19 -8.37
C ALA A 15 7.31 2.28 -7.65
N ALA A 16 6.63 3.19 -6.94
CA ALA A 16 7.29 4.27 -6.19
C ALA A 16 8.27 3.72 -5.14
N VAL A 17 7.87 2.68 -4.41
CA VAL A 17 8.73 2.03 -3.41
C VAL A 17 9.95 1.39 -4.04
N ARG A 18 9.81 0.69 -5.18
CA ARG A 18 10.96 0.11 -5.89
C ARG A 18 11.92 1.17 -6.43
N VAL A 19 11.39 2.28 -6.94
CA VAL A 19 12.21 3.41 -7.38
C VAL A 19 12.97 4.01 -6.19
N GLY A 20 12.31 4.22 -5.06
CA GLY A 20 12.96 4.69 -3.84
C GLY A 20 14.06 3.74 -3.36
N LEU A 21 13.80 2.44 -3.30
CA LEU A 21 14.80 1.43 -2.91
C LEU A 21 15.99 1.34 -3.86
N ALA A 22 15.83 1.74 -5.13
CA ALA A 22 16.90 1.79 -6.10
C ALA A 22 17.71 3.11 -6.07
N ALA A 23 17.25 4.11 -5.31
CA ALA A 23 17.95 5.38 -5.17
C ALA A 23 18.98 5.31 -4.03
N ASP A 24 20.19 5.83 -4.27
CA ASP A 24 21.30 5.82 -3.30
C ASP A 24 21.06 6.70 -2.06
N GLU A 25 19.99 7.49 -2.04
CA GLU A 25 19.73 8.53 -1.03
C GLU A 25 18.76 8.09 0.09
N VAL A 26 18.23 6.86 0.03
CA VAL A 26 17.31 6.36 1.06
C VAL A 26 18.09 5.93 2.31
N HIS A 27 17.72 6.49 3.45
CA HIS A 27 18.29 6.09 4.74
C HIS A 27 18.08 4.58 4.97
N PRO A 28 19.10 3.81 5.41
CA PRO A 28 19.02 2.35 5.51
C PRO A 28 17.84 1.82 6.34
N VAL A 29 17.47 2.53 7.40
CA VAL A 29 16.29 2.17 8.22
C VAL A 29 14.98 2.35 7.43
N ALA A 30 14.86 3.42 6.64
CA ALA A 30 13.69 3.62 5.78
C ALA A 30 13.62 2.55 4.69
N ALA A 31 14.77 2.10 4.17
CA ALA A 31 14.82 1.01 3.18
C ALA A 31 14.23 -0.31 3.73
N ILE A 32 14.44 -0.64 5.00
CA ILE A 32 13.82 -1.81 5.65
C ILE A 32 12.29 -1.68 5.61
N HIS A 33 11.77 -0.54 6.07
CA HIS A 33 10.33 -0.31 6.11
C HIS A 33 9.70 -0.26 4.71
N LEU A 34 10.41 0.28 3.73
CA LEU A 34 9.98 0.26 2.33
C LEU A 34 9.93 -1.18 1.77
N ALA A 35 10.88 -2.05 2.13
CA ALA A 35 10.81 -3.46 1.77
C ALA A 35 9.61 -4.18 2.44
N ASP A 36 9.28 -3.83 3.68
CA ASP A 36 8.10 -4.36 4.38
C ASP A 36 6.80 -3.93 3.69
N VAL A 37 6.73 -2.72 3.11
CA VAL A 37 5.58 -2.27 2.30
C VAL A 37 5.39 -3.18 1.07
N LEU A 38 6.46 -3.51 0.35
CA LEU A 38 6.36 -4.45 -0.78
C LEU A 38 5.86 -5.83 -0.33
N THR A 39 6.30 -6.27 0.84
CA THR A 39 5.86 -7.52 1.45
C THR A 39 4.37 -7.46 1.79
N GLU A 40 3.87 -6.42 2.46
CA GLU A 40 2.44 -6.30 2.76
C GLU A 40 1.60 -6.22 1.49
N LEU A 41 2.06 -5.57 0.41
CA LEU A 41 1.31 -5.58 -0.86
C LEU A 41 1.15 -7.00 -1.41
N HIS A 42 2.20 -7.82 -1.32
CA HIS A 42 2.13 -9.22 -1.71
C HIS A 42 1.22 -10.03 -0.77
N VAL A 43 1.35 -9.82 0.54
CA VAL A 43 0.51 -10.48 1.55
C VAL A 43 -0.96 -10.09 1.38
N ALA A 44 -1.27 -8.84 1.01
CA ALA A 44 -2.64 -8.41 0.75
C ALA A 44 -3.28 -9.19 -0.41
N MET A 45 -2.54 -9.41 -1.49
CA MET A 45 -2.99 -10.26 -2.61
C MET A 45 -3.14 -11.72 -2.18
N ALA A 46 -2.15 -12.28 -1.48
CA ALA A 46 -2.19 -13.66 -1.01
C ALA A 46 -3.35 -13.90 -0.04
N ARG A 47 -3.61 -12.95 0.86
CA ARG A 47 -4.71 -12.99 1.84
C ARG A 47 -6.07 -13.04 1.15
N ASP A 48 -6.25 -12.25 0.10
CA ASP A 48 -7.50 -12.27 -0.70
C ASP A 48 -7.66 -13.59 -1.45
N ALA A 49 -6.58 -14.17 -1.98
CA ALA A 49 -6.62 -15.46 -2.65
C ALA A 49 -6.93 -16.64 -1.71
N VAL A 50 -6.34 -16.64 -0.51
CA VAL A 50 -6.49 -17.74 0.47
C VAL A 50 -7.81 -17.65 1.22
N TRP A 51 -8.26 -16.44 1.55
CA TRP A 51 -9.47 -16.21 2.33
C TRP A 51 -10.24 -15.01 1.74
N PRO A 52 -10.98 -15.21 0.63
CA PRO A 52 -11.59 -14.11 -0.14
C PRO A 52 -12.82 -13.48 0.53
N ASP A 53 -13.62 -14.28 1.24
CA ASP A 53 -14.96 -13.89 1.69
C ASP A 53 -15.04 -12.59 2.53
N PRO A 54 -14.13 -12.30 3.49
CA PRO A 54 -14.18 -11.11 4.32
C PRO A 54 -13.97 -9.84 3.51
N ALA A 55 -12.98 -9.81 2.62
CA ALA A 55 -12.72 -8.63 1.79
C ALA A 55 -13.86 -8.43 0.78
N ALA A 56 -14.33 -9.52 0.14
CA ALA A 56 -15.46 -9.48 -0.78
C ALA A 56 -16.75 -8.93 -0.12
N ARG A 57 -17.03 -9.28 1.14
CA ARG A 57 -18.17 -8.71 1.88
C ARG A 57 -18.04 -7.20 2.07
N VAL A 58 -16.87 -6.72 2.47
CA VAL A 58 -16.64 -5.27 2.67
C VAL A 58 -16.77 -4.54 1.34
N ARG A 59 -16.12 -5.04 0.28
CA ARG A 59 -16.20 -4.47 -1.08
C ARG A 59 -17.65 -4.34 -1.55
N ARG A 60 -18.46 -5.40 -1.39
CA ARG A 60 -19.88 -5.39 -1.76
C ARG A 60 -20.68 -4.32 -1.02
N VAL A 61 -20.49 -4.20 0.30
CA VAL A 61 -21.20 -3.20 1.12
C VAL A 61 -20.77 -1.78 0.77
N ALA A 62 -19.50 -1.59 0.47
CA ALA A 62 -18.95 -0.28 0.10
C ALA A 62 -19.20 0.09 -1.37
N GLY A 63 -19.67 -0.84 -2.20
CA GLY A 63 -19.80 -0.65 -3.64
C GLY A 63 -18.45 -0.53 -4.37
N TRP A 64 -17.41 -1.17 -3.83
CA TRP A 64 -16.07 -1.17 -4.40
C TRP A 64 -15.87 -2.32 -5.38
N ASP A 65 -14.93 -2.10 -6.31
CA ASP A 65 -14.49 -3.11 -7.25
C ASP A 65 -13.83 -4.30 -6.56
N ASP A 66 -13.85 -5.46 -7.25
CA ASP A 66 -13.37 -6.72 -6.70
C ASP A 66 -11.86 -6.77 -6.48
N ASP A 67 -11.13 -5.82 -7.08
CA ASP A 67 -9.69 -5.71 -6.95
C ASP A 67 -9.28 -4.82 -5.77
N VAL A 68 -10.20 -4.24 -4.99
CA VAL A 68 -9.88 -3.39 -3.84
C VAL A 68 -9.50 -4.23 -2.63
N LEU A 69 -8.25 -4.07 -2.17
CA LEU A 69 -7.67 -4.90 -1.11
C LEU A 69 -7.22 -4.07 0.11
N PRO A 70 -7.37 -4.61 1.33
CA PRO A 70 -6.88 -3.95 2.54
C PRO A 70 -5.36 -4.11 2.68
N VAL A 71 -4.63 -3.00 2.62
CA VAL A 71 -3.18 -2.88 2.84
C VAL A 71 -2.93 -2.31 4.23
N ARG A 72 -2.21 -3.05 5.08
CA ARG A 72 -1.93 -2.65 6.46
C ARG A 72 -0.54 -2.04 6.57
N LEU A 73 -0.46 -0.73 6.68
CA LEU A 73 0.80 -0.03 6.91
C LEU A 73 0.95 0.32 8.39
N SER A 74 2.13 0.07 8.96
CA SER A 74 2.54 0.69 10.22
C SER A 74 2.75 2.20 10.05
N ALA A 75 2.80 2.95 11.16
CA ALA A 75 3.04 4.40 11.09
C ALA A 75 4.39 4.72 10.43
N ILE A 76 5.43 3.93 10.72
CA ILE A 76 6.77 4.14 10.18
C ILE A 76 6.84 3.76 8.70
N GLU A 77 6.15 2.69 8.28
CA GLU A 77 6.01 2.35 6.86
C GLU A 77 5.30 3.47 6.09
N LEU A 78 4.22 4.01 6.66
CA LEU A 78 3.48 5.12 6.06
C LEU A 78 4.37 6.37 5.92
N ASP A 79 5.06 6.77 6.98
CA ASP A 79 5.98 7.91 6.95
C ASP A 79 7.10 7.71 5.91
N SER A 80 7.65 6.50 5.84
CA SER A 80 8.68 6.15 4.85
C SER A 80 8.17 6.25 3.41
N VAL A 81 6.93 5.82 3.16
CA VAL A 81 6.28 5.94 1.84
C VAL A 81 5.99 7.40 1.50
N LEU A 82 5.44 8.18 2.45
CA LEU A 82 5.08 9.58 2.21
C LEU A 82 6.31 10.46 1.94
N ALA A 83 7.48 10.07 2.45
CA ALA A 83 8.76 10.71 2.18
C ALA A 83 9.32 10.43 0.78
N LEU A 84 8.75 9.50 0.00
CA LEU A 84 9.22 9.21 -1.34
C LEU A 84 8.89 10.37 -2.31
N PRO A 85 9.88 10.90 -3.04
CA PRO A 85 9.65 11.99 -3.99
C PRO A 85 8.77 11.55 -5.16
N GLU A 86 8.98 10.32 -5.65
CA GLU A 86 8.29 9.73 -6.79
C GLU A 86 6.90 9.15 -6.45
N LEU A 87 6.39 9.37 -5.22
CA LEU A 87 5.04 8.95 -4.87
C LEU A 87 4.00 9.81 -5.62
N PRO A 88 3.10 9.21 -6.43
CA PRO A 88 2.08 9.97 -7.14
C PRO A 88 1.21 10.77 -6.18
N GLU A 89 0.94 12.04 -6.51
CA GLU A 89 0.27 12.96 -5.59
C GLU A 89 -1.14 12.48 -5.18
N ALA A 90 -1.88 11.86 -6.11
CA ALA A 90 -3.17 11.26 -5.80
C ALA A 90 -3.05 10.14 -4.73
N LEU A 91 -1.99 9.33 -4.80
CA LEU A 91 -1.74 8.28 -3.82
C LEU A 91 -1.24 8.87 -2.50
N ARG A 92 -0.38 9.90 -2.54
CA ARG A 92 0.05 10.65 -1.36
C ARG A 92 -1.14 11.22 -0.60
N SER A 93 -2.09 11.84 -1.30
CA SER A 93 -3.32 12.37 -0.72
C SER A 93 -4.18 11.29 -0.06
N VAL A 94 -4.30 10.10 -0.67
CA VAL A 94 -5.03 8.96 -0.08
C VAL A 94 -4.33 8.46 1.18
N LEU A 95 -3.01 8.31 1.15
CA LEU A 95 -2.22 7.75 2.24
C LEU A 95 -2.03 8.74 3.41
N ALA A 96 -1.99 10.04 3.15
CA ALA A 96 -1.94 11.07 4.19
C ALA A 96 -3.30 11.28 4.89
N GLY A 97 -4.38 10.72 4.33
CA GLY A 97 -5.71 10.74 4.91
C GLY A 97 -5.90 9.71 6.02
N VAL A 98 -7.11 9.67 6.57
CA VAL A 98 -7.51 8.59 7.49
C VAL A 98 -7.63 7.29 6.68
N PRO A 99 -7.07 6.15 7.14
CA PRO A 99 -7.25 4.87 6.46
C PRO A 99 -8.73 4.57 6.33
N ARG A 100 -9.20 4.32 5.10
CA ARG A 100 -10.58 4.03 4.75
C ARG A 100 -10.64 2.85 3.82
#